data_AF-A0A8H6Q1J1-F1
#
_entry.id   AF-A0A8H6Q1J1-F1
#
_cell.length_a   1.000
_cell.length_b   1.000
_cell.length_c   1.000
_cell.angle_alpha   90.00
_cell.angle_beta   90.00
_cell.angle_gamma   90.00
#
_symmetry.space_group_name_H-M   'P 1'
#
loop_
_entity.id
_entity.type
_entity.pdbx_description
1 polymer ?
#
loop_
_entity_poly.entity_id
_entity_poly.type
_entity_poly.pdbx_seq_one_letter_code
_entity_poly.pdbx_strand_id
1 'polypeptide(L)'
;MLLRTAIFSLLFLTACADEMPLLPGQQSAQEALPADPGWAPPLHTEGRLIVDTHGRRVKLASINWYGASDERFVPGGLEVRHRDEIATVIRQLGFNSVRLPYSDEMVQDNPVIDAADLAANSDLAGLRAMDVFAAVVQALTRAKLMVIINDHITQATWCCGANLCDTLWYNSHVPFCRVRQTQAQWLDHWDTMMSRFVDNPFVIGADLRNEVRGPLLTWNQWASAAERAGNHLLTINRNWLIFVEGYHSADDLTHVSERPVSLDVPNRVVYSSHVYKWGGWGALKMYGHRSWPSFRSAMDRQWGYILERHIAPVWVGEMGTPAEPSTHDAVYWQILVRYLKYTDVDFAYWAINPRKPHRNESESYSLLNDDWTPRDGDARLQDLQALMRNYDGFRETL
;
A
#
# COMPACT_ATOMS: atom_id res chain seq x y z
N MET A 1 12.57 93.42 23.30
CA MET A 1 14.03 93.58 23.13
C MET A 1 14.61 92.21 22.79
N LEU A 2 15.44 92.15 21.75
CA LEU A 2 16.06 90.95 21.19
C LEU A 2 16.93 90.16 22.20
N LEU A 3 17.02 88.82 22.10
CA LEU A 3 18.13 88.08 21.44
C LEU A 3 18.29 86.61 21.96
N ARG A 4 18.09 85.64 21.05
CA ARG A 4 18.84 84.39 20.73
C ARG A 4 19.25 83.29 21.74
N THR A 5 19.25 82.06 21.16
CA THR A 5 20.08 80.83 21.39
C THR A 5 19.69 79.92 22.58
N ALA A 6 19.75 78.58 22.54
CA ALA A 6 20.32 77.58 21.62
C ALA A 6 19.66 76.19 21.82
N ILE A 7 19.82 75.31 20.82
CA ILE A 7 19.41 73.90 20.75
C ILE A 7 20.36 73.02 21.59
N PHE A 8 19.84 72.02 22.32
CA PHE A 8 20.64 70.96 22.97
C PHE A 8 20.21 69.56 22.50
N SER A 9 21.19 68.82 21.98
CA SER A 9 21.13 67.41 21.58
C SER A 9 21.29 66.48 22.79
N LEU A 10 20.54 65.38 22.84
CA LEU A 10 20.71 64.30 23.80
C LEU A 10 21.58 63.18 23.21
N LEU A 11 22.70 62.88 23.85
CA LEU A 11 23.55 61.70 23.60
C LEU A 11 23.01 60.50 24.38
N PHE A 12 22.79 59.38 23.69
CA PHE A 12 22.54 58.06 24.29
C PHE A 12 23.88 57.35 24.53
N LEU A 13 24.08 56.85 25.76
CA LEU A 13 25.19 55.97 26.12
C LEU A 13 24.93 54.54 25.63
N THR A 14 25.91 54.01 24.90
CA THR A 14 26.06 52.63 24.44
C THR A 14 26.45 51.69 25.58
N ALA A 15 25.73 50.59 25.75
CA ALA A 15 26.18 49.42 26.51
C ALA A 15 26.57 48.31 25.53
N CYS A 16 27.82 47.85 25.62
CA CYS A 16 28.35 46.73 24.87
C CYS A 16 27.78 45.42 25.41
N ALA A 17 27.17 44.60 24.55
CA ALA A 17 26.86 43.21 24.84
C ALA A 17 27.98 42.35 24.23
N ASP A 18 28.65 41.57 25.09
CA ASP A 18 29.63 40.58 24.68
C ASP A 18 28.96 39.48 23.85
N GLU A 19 29.48 39.27 22.63
CA GLU A 19 29.08 38.18 21.74
C GLU A 19 29.60 36.84 22.28
N MET A 20 28.68 35.93 22.62
CA MET A 20 29.02 34.52 22.83
C MET A 20 29.32 33.85 21.47
N PRO A 21 30.41 33.06 21.34
CA PRO A 21 30.70 32.37 20.10
C PRO A 21 29.68 31.25 19.84
N LEU A 22 29.07 31.29 18.66
CA LEU A 22 28.20 30.25 18.12
C LEU A 22 28.97 28.93 18.00
N LEU A 23 28.42 27.87 18.61
CA LEU A 23 28.89 26.50 18.42
C LEU A 23 28.68 26.07 16.96
N PRO A 24 29.65 25.41 16.30
CA PRO A 24 29.49 24.97 14.93
C PRO A 24 28.64 23.69 14.85
N GLY A 25 27.60 23.74 14.01
CA GLY A 25 27.17 22.60 13.20
C GLY A 25 26.15 21.62 13.79
N GLN A 26 24.88 22.01 13.80
CA GLN A 26 23.79 21.11 13.39
C GLN A 26 22.90 21.87 12.40
N GLN A 27 23.40 22.01 11.17
CA GLN A 27 22.47 22.08 10.04
C GLN A 27 21.81 20.71 10.00
N SER A 28 20.53 20.65 10.38
CA SER A 28 19.69 19.53 9.95
C SER A 28 19.84 19.45 8.44
N ALA A 29 20.45 18.38 7.94
CA ALA A 29 20.33 18.03 6.54
C ALA A 29 18.84 17.80 6.30
N GLN A 30 18.16 18.85 5.86
CA GLN A 30 16.88 18.72 5.18
C GLN A 30 17.27 18.03 3.88
N GLU A 31 17.40 16.71 3.90
CA GLU A 31 17.50 15.90 2.69
C GLU A 31 16.35 16.37 1.80
N ALA A 32 16.71 16.96 0.66
CA ALA A 32 15.73 17.42 -0.29
C ALA A 32 14.82 16.23 -0.60
N LEU A 33 13.51 16.39 -0.38
CA LEU A 33 12.51 15.44 -0.86
C LEU A 33 12.85 15.08 -2.31
N PRO A 34 12.79 13.80 -2.69
CA PRO A 34 13.31 13.36 -3.98
C PRO A 34 12.69 14.16 -5.13
N ALA A 35 13.47 14.26 -6.22
CA ALA A 35 13.06 14.85 -7.49
C ALA A 35 11.66 14.40 -7.92
N ASP A 36 11.03 15.20 -8.79
CA ASP A 36 9.77 14.90 -9.48
C ASP A 36 9.55 13.38 -9.61
N PRO A 37 8.42 12.84 -9.11
CA PRO A 37 8.18 11.39 -9.10
C PRO A 37 8.26 10.74 -10.48
N GLY A 38 8.37 11.52 -11.56
CA GLY A 38 8.65 11.03 -12.91
C GLY A 38 7.38 10.60 -13.65
N TRP A 39 6.22 10.82 -13.04
CA TRP A 39 4.89 10.52 -13.58
C TRP A 39 3.91 11.65 -13.25
N ALA A 40 2.85 11.78 -14.04
CA ALA A 40 1.82 12.82 -13.86
C ALA A 40 0.43 12.20 -13.59
N PRO A 41 -0.23 12.53 -12.48
CA PRO A 41 -1.59 12.07 -12.19
C PRO A 41 -2.63 12.72 -13.12
N PRO A 42 -3.79 12.08 -13.35
CA PRO A 42 -4.15 10.77 -12.85
C PRO A 42 -3.54 9.60 -13.64
N LEU A 43 -3.43 8.44 -12.98
CA LEU A 43 -3.07 7.19 -13.65
C LEU A 43 -4.31 6.59 -14.34
N HIS A 44 -4.05 5.82 -15.39
CA HIS A 44 -5.06 5.01 -16.07
C HIS A 44 -4.44 3.75 -16.65
N THR A 45 -5.27 2.84 -17.16
CA THR A 45 -4.80 1.60 -17.76
C THR A 45 -4.78 1.67 -19.29
N GLU A 46 -3.74 1.09 -19.89
CA GLU A 46 -3.58 0.98 -21.35
C GLU A 46 -3.03 -0.41 -21.69
N GLY A 47 -3.90 -1.26 -22.26
CA GLY A 47 -3.59 -2.67 -22.48
C GLY A 47 -3.14 -3.35 -21.18
N ARG A 48 -1.89 -3.81 -21.14
CA ARG A 48 -1.30 -4.47 -19.96
C ARG A 48 -0.58 -3.53 -18.98
N LEU A 49 -0.61 -2.22 -19.19
CA LEU A 49 0.19 -1.24 -18.46
C LEU A 49 -0.68 -0.27 -17.66
N ILE A 50 -0.15 0.17 -16.52
CA ILE A 50 -0.59 1.40 -15.87
C ILE A 50 0.26 2.54 -16.43
N VAL A 51 -0.39 3.62 -16.85
CA VAL A 51 0.25 4.78 -17.49
C VAL A 51 -0.22 6.08 -16.86
N ASP A 52 0.62 7.10 -16.97
CA ASP A 52 0.33 8.47 -16.55
C ASP A 52 -0.46 9.24 -17.63
N THR A 53 -0.79 10.52 -17.38
CA THR A 53 -1.55 11.34 -18.35
C THR A 53 -0.85 11.56 -19.70
N HIS A 54 0.46 11.30 -19.78
CA HIS A 54 1.25 11.42 -21.00
C HIS A 54 1.45 10.06 -21.70
N GLY A 55 0.79 9.00 -21.23
CA GLY A 55 0.95 7.64 -21.75
C GLY A 55 2.27 6.98 -21.34
N ARG A 56 3.01 7.57 -20.38
CA ARG A 56 4.25 6.96 -19.87
C ARG A 56 3.87 5.89 -18.88
N ARG A 57 4.45 4.69 -19.02
CA ARG A 57 4.23 3.62 -18.05
C ARG A 57 4.66 4.04 -16.65
N VAL A 58 3.90 3.61 -15.66
CA VAL A 58 4.19 3.78 -14.24
C VAL A 58 4.19 2.39 -13.62
N LYS A 59 5.38 1.86 -13.33
CA LYS A 59 5.51 0.58 -12.64
C LYS A 59 5.16 0.77 -11.16
N LEU A 60 4.14 0.07 -10.67
CA LEU A 60 3.89 0.05 -9.23
C LEU A 60 4.86 -0.92 -8.55
N ALA A 61 5.82 -0.35 -7.82
CA ALA A 61 6.69 -1.06 -6.91
C ALA A 61 6.24 -0.72 -5.49
N SER A 62 5.31 -1.54 -5.00
CA SER A 62 4.59 -1.28 -3.76
C SER A 62 5.13 -2.07 -2.58
N ILE A 63 4.80 -1.60 -1.38
CA ILE A 63 4.95 -2.34 -0.13
C ILE A 63 3.65 -2.28 0.67
N ASN A 64 3.34 -3.35 1.40
CA ASN A 64 2.20 -3.40 2.32
C ASN A 64 2.61 -2.81 3.67
N TRP A 65 1.81 -1.87 4.17
CA TRP A 65 1.93 -1.32 5.53
C TRP A 65 0.63 -1.57 6.29
N TYR A 66 0.58 -2.66 7.05
CA TYR A 66 -0.65 -3.09 7.74
C TYR A 66 -0.76 -2.49 9.16
N GLY A 67 -1.90 -2.76 9.80
CA GLY A 67 -2.15 -2.44 11.20
C GLY A 67 -3.53 -1.81 11.42
N ALA A 68 -3.97 -0.94 10.50
CA ALA A 68 -5.28 -0.32 10.59
C ALA A 68 -6.42 -1.32 10.34
N SER A 69 -6.13 -2.39 9.63
CA SER A 69 -6.99 -3.57 9.48
C SER A 69 -7.09 -4.43 10.75
N ASP A 70 -6.17 -4.27 11.70
CA ASP A 70 -5.96 -5.23 12.78
C ASP A 70 -6.52 -4.70 14.11
N GLU A 71 -6.30 -5.42 15.21
CA GLU A 71 -6.99 -5.20 16.49
C GLU A 71 -6.78 -3.81 17.13
N ARG A 72 -5.78 -3.05 16.66
CA ARG A 72 -5.44 -1.72 17.18
C ARG A 72 -5.95 -0.56 16.32
N PHE A 73 -6.55 -0.84 15.16
CA PHE A 73 -7.12 0.17 14.27
C PHE A 73 -6.15 1.28 13.82
N VAL A 74 -4.84 1.01 13.85
CA VAL A 74 -3.79 1.99 13.55
C VAL A 74 -2.67 1.32 12.74
N PRO A 75 -2.16 1.94 11.66
CA PRO A 75 -0.97 1.44 10.98
C PRO A 75 0.16 1.22 11.97
N GLY A 76 0.81 0.07 11.92
CA GLY A 76 1.86 -0.28 12.88
C GLY A 76 3.04 0.70 12.83
N GLY A 77 3.73 0.88 13.96
CA GLY A 77 4.98 1.63 14.02
C GLY A 77 4.86 3.07 14.49
N LEU A 78 3.64 3.61 14.60
CA LEU A 78 3.43 4.98 15.09
C LEU A 78 3.78 5.15 16.58
N GLU A 79 3.90 4.04 17.31
CA GLU A 79 4.44 4.00 18.67
C GLU A 79 5.97 4.08 18.71
N VAL A 80 6.64 3.72 17.61
CA VAL A 80 8.11 3.65 17.53
C VAL A 80 8.69 4.85 16.80
N ARG A 81 8.09 5.25 15.67
CA ARG A 81 8.61 6.29 14.77
C ARG A 81 7.54 7.23 14.23
N HIS A 82 7.94 8.45 13.93
CA HIS A 82 7.04 9.42 13.31
C HIS A 82 6.64 8.94 11.91
N ARG A 83 5.36 9.08 11.54
CA ARG A 83 4.82 8.63 10.25
C ARG A 83 5.57 9.16 9.02
N ASP A 84 6.10 10.39 9.11
CA ASP A 84 6.90 10.99 8.02
C ASP A 84 8.28 10.32 7.88
N GLU A 85 8.87 9.84 8.98
CA GLU A 85 10.12 9.06 8.93
C GLU A 85 9.87 7.70 8.29
N ILE A 86 8.78 7.01 8.65
CA ILE A 86 8.40 5.73 8.03
C ILE A 86 8.16 5.90 6.52
N ALA A 87 7.44 6.96 6.12
CA ALA A 87 7.23 7.29 4.71
C ALA A 87 8.55 7.56 3.97
N THR A 88 9.48 8.27 4.61
CA THR A 88 10.83 8.51 4.08
C THR A 88 11.60 7.20 3.91
N VAL A 89 11.56 6.30 4.89
CA VAL A 89 12.20 4.98 4.82
C VAL A 89 11.64 4.18 3.64
N ILE A 90 10.32 4.13 3.45
CA ILE A 90 9.70 3.44 2.29
C ILE A 90 10.27 3.96 0.96
N ARG A 91 10.41 5.29 0.82
CA ARG A 91 11.01 5.89 -0.37
C ARG A 91 12.49 5.53 -0.53
N GLN A 92 13.26 5.58 0.55
CA GLN A 92 14.69 5.25 0.53
C GLN A 92 14.96 3.79 0.17
N LEU A 93 14.06 2.88 0.52
CA LEU A 93 14.10 1.47 0.08
C LEU A 93 13.87 1.30 -1.43
N GLY A 94 13.33 2.31 -2.10
CA GLY A 94 13.08 2.34 -3.56
C GLY A 94 11.62 2.16 -3.94
N PHE A 95 10.72 1.88 -3.00
CA PHE A 95 9.28 1.76 -3.29
C PHE A 95 8.69 3.11 -3.67
N ASN A 96 7.72 3.08 -4.59
CA ASN A 96 7.00 4.28 -5.07
C ASN A 96 5.52 4.28 -4.71
N SER A 97 5.02 3.20 -4.10
CA SER A 97 3.62 3.01 -3.76
C SER A 97 3.46 2.22 -2.46
N VAL A 98 2.33 2.40 -1.78
CA VAL A 98 1.95 1.68 -0.56
C VAL A 98 0.55 1.13 -0.70
N ARG A 99 0.38 -0.18 -0.49
CA ARG A 99 -0.92 -0.81 -0.23
C ARG A 99 -1.19 -0.65 1.26
N LEU A 100 -2.28 0.04 1.60
CA LEU A 100 -2.61 0.45 2.96
C LEU A 100 -3.92 -0.21 3.42
N PRO A 101 -3.84 -1.38 4.09
CA PRO A 101 -4.97 -2.10 4.66
C PRO A 101 -5.75 -1.31 5.72
N TYR A 102 -7.08 -1.40 5.65
CA TYR A 102 -8.00 -1.03 6.72
C TYR A 102 -9.06 -2.13 6.92
N SER A 103 -9.83 -2.06 8.02
CA SER A 103 -10.97 -2.94 8.26
C SER A 103 -12.29 -2.19 8.20
N ASP A 104 -13.36 -2.86 7.76
CA ASP A 104 -14.72 -2.30 7.82
C ASP A 104 -15.08 -1.89 9.27
N GLU A 105 -14.70 -2.70 10.26
CA GLU A 105 -14.89 -2.38 11.68
C GLU A 105 -14.21 -1.06 12.09
N MET A 106 -13.03 -0.74 11.56
CA MET A 106 -12.38 0.55 11.79
C MET A 106 -13.27 1.72 11.35
N VAL A 107 -13.95 1.57 10.21
CA VAL A 107 -14.85 2.61 9.67
C VAL A 107 -16.13 2.68 10.50
N GLN A 108 -16.67 1.53 10.88
CA GLN A 108 -17.90 1.42 11.67
C GLN A 108 -17.73 2.02 13.08
N ASP A 109 -16.70 1.61 13.81
CA ASP A 109 -16.51 1.98 15.21
C ASP A 109 -15.76 3.31 15.35
N ASN A 110 -14.79 3.53 14.45
CA ASN A 110 -13.91 4.70 14.42
C ASN A 110 -13.46 5.14 15.84
N PRO A 111 -12.80 4.26 16.60
CA PRO A 111 -12.44 4.53 17.99
C PRO A 111 -11.35 5.61 18.07
N VAL A 112 -11.21 6.25 19.23
CA VAL A 112 -10.01 7.04 19.55
C VAL A 112 -8.84 6.07 19.71
N ILE A 113 -7.71 6.35 19.06
CA ILE A 113 -6.52 5.50 19.15
C ILE A 113 -5.84 5.69 20.51
N ASP A 114 -5.35 4.59 21.09
CA ASP A 114 -4.59 4.62 22.34
C ASP A 114 -3.33 5.49 22.15
N ALA A 115 -3.07 6.39 23.11
CA ALA A 115 -1.89 7.25 23.05
C ALA A 115 -0.57 6.44 23.06
N ALA A 116 -0.56 5.24 23.63
CA ALA A 116 0.59 4.34 23.59
C ALA A 116 0.91 3.88 22.15
N ASP A 117 -0.11 3.66 21.32
CA ASP A 117 0.06 3.30 19.91
C ASP A 117 0.48 4.49 19.03
N LEU A 118 0.52 5.71 19.61
CA LEU A 118 0.91 6.96 18.96
C LEU A 118 2.10 7.64 19.66
N ALA A 119 2.88 6.89 20.45
CA ALA A 119 3.92 7.47 21.30
C ALA A 119 4.96 8.32 20.53
N ALA A 120 5.25 8.01 19.26
CA ALA A 120 6.12 8.80 18.39
C ALA A 120 5.38 9.81 17.49
N ASN A 121 4.06 9.90 17.59
CA ASN A 121 3.15 10.75 16.80
C ASN A 121 2.18 11.50 17.72
N SER A 122 2.72 12.19 18.72
CA SER A 122 1.93 12.88 19.77
C SER A 122 0.97 13.95 19.24
N ASP A 123 1.18 14.47 18.04
CA ASP A 123 0.28 15.40 17.35
C ASP A 123 -1.05 14.75 16.94
N LEU A 124 -1.12 13.41 16.92
CA LEU A 124 -2.31 12.64 16.62
C LEU A 124 -3.05 12.15 17.88
N ALA A 125 -2.54 12.46 19.08
CA ALA A 125 -3.14 12.00 20.33
C ALA A 125 -4.61 12.47 20.46
N GLY A 126 -5.50 11.55 20.81
CA GLY A 126 -6.93 11.82 20.94
C GLY A 126 -7.71 11.85 19.62
N LEU A 127 -7.04 11.66 18.48
CA LEU A 127 -7.72 11.52 17.19
C LEU A 127 -8.34 10.12 17.04
N ARG A 128 -9.35 10.04 16.18
CA ARG A 128 -10.05 8.79 15.86
C ARG A 128 -9.31 8.03 14.76
N ALA A 129 -9.50 6.72 14.69
CA ALA A 129 -8.79 5.80 13.80
C ALA A 129 -8.76 6.28 12.34
N MET A 130 -9.89 6.73 11.79
CA MET A 130 -9.94 7.24 10.41
C MET A 130 -9.14 8.54 10.20
N ASP A 131 -9.05 9.40 11.22
CA ASP A 131 -8.29 10.65 11.13
C ASP A 131 -6.79 10.37 11.24
N VAL A 132 -6.39 9.40 12.08
CA VAL A 132 -5.02 8.88 12.16
C VAL A 132 -4.62 8.22 10.83
N PHE A 133 -5.48 7.38 10.27
CA PHE A 133 -5.27 6.75 8.97
C PHE A 133 -5.09 7.80 7.86
N ALA A 134 -5.94 8.83 7.83
CA ALA A 134 -5.80 9.94 6.89
C ALA A 134 -4.49 10.73 7.08
N ALA A 135 -4.03 10.94 8.32
CA ALA A 135 -2.75 11.57 8.60
C ALA A 135 -1.56 10.75 8.09
N VAL A 136 -1.65 9.41 8.13
CA VAL A 136 -0.66 8.50 7.53
C VAL A 136 -0.68 8.60 6.00
N VAL A 137 -1.86 8.59 5.37
CA VAL A 137 -1.97 8.81 3.92
C VAL A 137 -1.35 10.16 3.51
N GLN A 138 -1.57 11.22 4.29
CA GLN A 138 -0.94 12.52 4.03
C GLN A 138 0.59 12.46 4.15
N ALA A 139 1.14 11.74 5.13
CA ALA A 139 2.59 11.54 5.26
C ALA A 139 3.19 10.82 4.05
N LEU A 140 2.55 9.72 3.62
CA LEU A 140 2.93 8.96 2.43
C LEU A 140 2.93 9.85 1.17
N THR A 141 1.85 10.60 0.95
CA THR A 141 1.70 11.43 -0.24
C THR A 141 2.60 12.67 -0.23
N ARG A 142 2.92 13.25 0.94
CA ARG A 142 3.98 14.27 1.08
C ARG A 142 5.35 13.73 0.68
N ALA A 143 5.64 12.48 1.03
CA ALA A 143 6.85 11.76 0.60
C ALA A 143 6.80 11.30 -0.87
N LYS A 144 5.76 11.71 -1.64
CA LYS A 144 5.56 11.35 -3.05
C LYS A 144 5.35 9.84 -3.28
N LEU A 145 4.85 9.13 -2.28
CA LEU A 145 4.37 7.76 -2.44
C LEU A 145 2.94 7.78 -2.96
N MET A 146 2.66 6.95 -3.97
CA MET A 146 1.30 6.60 -4.33
C MET A 146 0.68 5.73 -3.24
N VAL A 147 -0.62 5.86 -3.01
CA VAL A 147 -1.35 5.11 -2.00
C VAL A 147 -2.52 4.39 -2.64
N ILE A 148 -2.61 3.09 -2.34
CA ILE A 148 -3.71 2.20 -2.74
C ILE A 148 -4.40 1.80 -1.43
N ILE A 149 -5.64 2.27 -1.25
CA ILE A 149 -6.43 1.96 -0.06
C ILE A 149 -7.01 0.56 -0.23
N ASN A 150 -6.82 -0.31 0.76
CA ASN A 150 -7.24 -1.71 0.68
C ASN A 150 -8.25 -2.04 1.78
N ASP A 151 -9.47 -2.41 1.38
CA ASP A 151 -10.44 -3.02 2.29
C ASP A 151 -10.01 -4.45 2.58
N HIS A 152 -9.38 -4.65 3.73
CA HIS A 152 -8.60 -5.86 3.99
C HIS A 152 -9.41 -6.95 4.68
N ILE A 153 -10.35 -6.55 5.54
CA ILE A 153 -11.07 -7.47 6.40
C ILE A 153 -12.31 -6.79 6.97
N THR A 154 -13.37 -7.56 7.29
CA THR A 154 -14.54 -6.97 7.94
C THR A 154 -14.31 -6.80 9.43
N GLN A 155 -13.83 -7.84 10.09
CA GLN A 155 -13.53 -7.81 11.53
C GLN A 155 -12.07 -7.44 11.74
N ALA A 156 -11.81 -6.43 12.57
CA ALA A 156 -10.47 -6.09 12.98
C ALA A 156 -9.85 -7.26 13.77
N THR A 157 -8.91 -7.95 13.12
CA THR A 157 -8.14 -9.07 13.64
C THR A 157 -6.91 -9.23 12.78
N TRP A 158 -5.86 -9.83 13.32
CA TRP A 158 -4.78 -10.31 12.47
C TRP A 158 -5.35 -11.28 11.40
N CYS A 159 -5.14 -10.92 10.13
CA CYS A 159 -5.68 -11.60 8.97
C CYS A 159 -5.11 -13.02 8.79
N CYS A 160 -5.68 -13.71 7.79
CA CYS A 160 -5.26 -14.98 7.20
C CYS A 160 -5.81 -16.26 7.84
N GLY A 161 -6.81 -16.13 8.73
CA GLY A 161 -7.57 -17.26 9.24
C GLY A 161 -8.66 -17.77 8.27
N ALA A 162 -9.14 -18.99 8.53
CA ALA A 162 -10.34 -19.57 7.91
C ALA A 162 -11.65 -18.95 8.45
N ASN A 163 -11.63 -17.67 8.83
CA ASN A 163 -12.75 -17.00 9.44
C ASN A 163 -13.86 -16.79 8.39
N LEU A 164 -14.95 -17.54 8.54
CA LEU A 164 -16.12 -17.47 7.64
C LEU A 164 -16.75 -16.08 7.56
N CYS A 165 -16.50 -15.24 8.57
CA CYS A 165 -17.03 -13.89 8.64
C CYS A 165 -16.31 -12.87 7.76
N ASP A 166 -15.15 -13.23 7.21
CA ASP A 166 -14.27 -12.34 6.44
C ASP A 166 -14.01 -12.86 5.02
N THR A 167 -14.65 -13.95 4.62
CA THR A 167 -14.41 -14.60 3.33
C THR A 167 -14.94 -13.83 2.13
N LEU A 168 -15.96 -12.99 2.33
CA LEU A 168 -16.61 -12.16 1.31
C LEU A 168 -16.62 -10.70 1.75
N TRP A 169 -17.01 -9.79 0.86
CA TRP A 169 -17.25 -8.36 1.15
C TRP A 169 -18.54 -8.10 1.97
N TYR A 170 -19.29 -9.15 2.27
CA TYR A 170 -20.49 -9.12 3.11
C TYR A 170 -20.62 -10.44 3.85
N ASN A 171 -21.17 -10.39 5.06
CA ASN A 171 -21.33 -11.56 5.91
C ASN A 171 -22.70 -11.55 6.63
N SER A 172 -23.64 -10.71 6.19
CA SER A 172 -24.99 -10.63 6.76
C SER A 172 -25.75 -11.96 6.77
N HIS A 173 -25.36 -12.92 5.93
CA HIS A 173 -25.90 -14.28 5.88
C HIS A 173 -25.34 -15.22 6.97
N VAL A 174 -24.26 -14.82 7.66
CA VAL A 174 -23.62 -15.59 8.74
C VAL A 174 -24.02 -14.98 10.09
N PRO A 175 -24.86 -15.66 10.90
CA PRO A 175 -25.50 -15.03 12.06
C PRO A 175 -24.58 -14.86 13.28
N PHE A 176 -23.46 -15.57 13.33
CA PHE A 176 -22.57 -15.63 14.50
C PHE A 176 -21.32 -14.73 14.38
N CYS A 177 -21.22 -13.92 13.31
CA CYS A 177 -20.11 -12.98 13.17
C CYS A 177 -20.23 -11.83 14.17
N ARG A 178 -19.10 -11.42 14.77
CA ARG A 178 -19.02 -10.33 15.74
C ARG A 178 -19.34 -8.99 15.08
N VAL A 179 -18.72 -8.74 13.93
CA VAL A 179 -19.06 -7.62 13.03
C VAL A 179 -19.82 -8.17 11.84
N ARG A 180 -20.94 -7.53 11.52
CA ARG A 180 -21.82 -7.94 10.43
C ARG A 180 -22.08 -6.80 9.48
N GLN A 181 -21.96 -7.06 8.19
CA GLN A 181 -22.27 -6.11 7.14
C GLN A 181 -23.02 -6.74 5.96
N THR A 182 -23.91 -5.95 5.39
CA THR A 182 -24.48 -6.14 4.06
C THR A 182 -23.54 -5.57 3.00
N GLN A 183 -23.75 -5.92 1.72
CA GLN A 183 -23.01 -5.29 0.63
C GLN A 183 -23.27 -3.77 0.55
N ALA A 184 -24.46 -3.30 0.91
CA ALA A 184 -24.75 -1.87 0.93
C ALA A 184 -23.87 -1.14 1.96
N GLN A 185 -23.76 -1.69 3.17
CA GLN A 185 -22.88 -1.13 4.21
C GLN A 185 -21.40 -1.13 3.79
N TRP A 186 -20.93 -2.18 3.12
CA TRP A 186 -19.58 -2.20 2.54
C TRP A 186 -19.35 -1.05 1.54
N LEU A 187 -20.34 -0.72 0.71
CA LEU A 187 -20.26 0.45 -0.18
C LEU A 187 -20.27 1.77 0.62
N ASP A 188 -21.09 1.88 1.67
CA ASP A 188 -21.12 3.05 2.54
C ASP A 188 -19.77 3.25 3.28
N HIS A 189 -19.10 2.15 3.64
CA HIS A 189 -17.76 2.19 4.23
C HIS A 189 -16.72 2.71 3.22
N TRP A 190 -16.79 2.23 1.97
CA TRP A 190 -15.97 2.73 0.87
C TRP A 190 -16.16 4.23 0.65
N ASP A 191 -17.40 4.72 0.69
CA ASP A 191 -17.70 6.16 0.59
C ASP A 191 -17.06 6.94 1.74
N THR A 192 -17.25 6.45 2.96
CA THR A 192 -16.73 7.09 4.17
C THR A 192 -15.21 7.19 4.15
N MET A 193 -14.54 6.13 3.69
CA MET A 193 -13.08 6.07 3.60
C MET A 193 -12.54 6.94 2.46
N MET A 194 -13.01 6.70 1.23
CA MET A 194 -12.41 7.28 0.03
C MET A 194 -12.77 8.75 -0.19
N SER A 195 -13.93 9.23 0.32
CA SER A 195 -14.30 10.65 0.24
C SER A 195 -13.28 11.57 0.92
N ARG A 196 -12.51 11.07 1.87
CA ARG A 196 -11.42 11.81 2.55
C ARG A 196 -10.25 12.15 1.63
N PHE A 197 -10.16 11.48 0.48
CA PHE A 197 -8.99 11.52 -0.41
C PHE A 197 -9.31 11.96 -1.84
N VAL A 198 -10.53 12.47 -2.08
CA VAL A 198 -10.98 12.89 -3.42
C VAL A 198 -10.02 13.89 -4.09
N ASP A 199 -9.47 14.83 -3.33
CA ASP A 199 -8.57 15.87 -3.83
C ASP A 199 -7.08 15.48 -3.77
N ASN A 200 -6.75 14.26 -3.33
CA ASN A 200 -5.36 13.81 -3.21
C ASN A 200 -4.93 13.01 -4.45
N PRO A 201 -4.12 13.58 -5.37
CA PRO A 201 -3.76 12.91 -6.62
C PRO A 201 -2.78 11.75 -6.45
N PHE A 202 -2.19 11.58 -5.26
CA PHE A 202 -1.33 10.44 -4.95
C PHE A 202 -2.12 9.28 -4.31
N VAL A 203 -3.40 9.45 -3.96
CA VAL A 203 -4.29 8.32 -3.67
C VAL A 203 -4.83 7.82 -5.01
N ILE A 204 -4.19 6.79 -5.54
CA ILE A 204 -4.35 6.38 -6.94
C ILE A 204 -5.50 5.41 -7.16
N GLY A 205 -6.02 4.77 -6.11
CA GLY A 205 -7.07 3.79 -6.28
C GLY A 205 -7.49 3.04 -5.02
N ALA A 206 -8.45 2.14 -5.25
CA ALA A 206 -9.05 1.28 -4.23
C ALA A 206 -8.85 -0.19 -4.61
N ASP A 207 -8.29 -0.96 -3.69
CA ASP A 207 -8.23 -2.41 -3.71
C ASP A 207 -9.41 -2.98 -2.95
N LEU A 208 -10.39 -3.45 -3.73
CA LEU A 208 -11.80 -3.47 -3.33
C LEU A 208 -12.10 -4.41 -2.17
N ARG A 209 -11.49 -5.60 -2.16
CA ARG A 209 -11.64 -6.57 -1.07
C ARG A 209 -10.50 -7.57 -1.11
N ASN A 210 -9.79 -7.67 0.00
CA ASN A 210 -8.72 -8.62 0.17
C ASN A 210 -9.22 -10.07 0.21
N GLU A 211 -8.61 -10.90 -0.62
CA GLU A 211 -8.65 -12.35 -0.62
C GLU A 211 -10.05 -12.97 -0.54
N VAL A 212 -10.98 -12.51 -1.39
CA VAL A 212 -12.32 -13.11 -1.46
C VAL A 212 -12.23 -14.62 -1.73
N ARG A 213 -12.94 -15.39 -0.92
CA ARG A 213 -12.83 -16.85 -0.87
C ARG A 213 -14.13 -17.49 -0.40
N GLY A 214 -14.20 -18.80 -0.52
CA GLY A 214 -15.33 -19.59 -0.03
C GLY A 214 -15.82 -20.60 -1.06
N PRO A 215 -16.42 -21.71 -0.60
CA PRO A 215 -16.76 -22.85 -1.47
C PRO A 215 -17.87 -22.56 -2.49
N LEU A 216 -18.69 -21.53 -2.25
CA LEU A 216 -19.81 -21.14 -3.12
C LEU A 216 -19.55 -19.84 -3.88
N LEU A 217 -18.36 -19.23 -3.71
CA LEU A 217 -18.00 -18.00 -4.41
C LEU A 217 -17.65 -18.34 -5.86
N THR A 218 -18.29 -17.64 -6.79
CA THR A 218 -17.96 -17.70 -8.22
C THR A 218 -17.35 -16.38 -8.68
N TRP A 219 -16.51 -16.44 -9.72
CA TRP A 219 -15.99 -15.23 -10.37
C TRP A 219 -17.11 -14.28 -10.82
N ASN A 220 -18.21 -14.78 -11.38
CA ASN A 220 -19.34 -13.93 -11.80
C ASN A 220 -19.93 -13.10 -10.65
N GLN A 221 -20.07 -13.70 -9.46
CA GLN A 221 -20.57 -12.98 -8.29
C GLN A 221 -19.58 -11.90 -7.85
N TRP A 222 -18.29 -12.22 -7.81
CA TRP A 222 -17.25 -11.27 -7.43
C TRP A 222 -17.10 -10.14 -8.44
N ALA A 223 -16.95 -10.45 -9.74
CA ALA A 223 -16.87 -9.47 -10.81
C ALA A 223 -18.06 -8.51 -10.80
N SER A 224 -19.28 -9.02 -10.59
CA SER A 224 -20.47 -8.17 -10.49
C SER A 224 -20.45 -7.25 -9.27
N ALA A 225 -19.87 -7.69 -8.14
CA ALA A 225 -19.72 -6.86 -6.94
C ALA A 225 -18.63 -5.81 -7.13
N ALA A 226 -17.52 -6.19 -7.76
CA ALA A 226 -16.44 -5.29 -8.12
C ALA A 226 -16.89 -4.19 -9.09
N GLU A 227 -17.75 -4.51 -10.07
CA GLU A 227 -18.36 -3.51 -10.96
C GLU A 227 -19.24 -2.52 -10.20
N ARG A 228 -20.08 -3.01 -9.27
CA ARG A 228 -20.92 -2.14 -8.44
C ARG A 228 -20.08 -1.19 -7.58
N ALA A 229 -19.08 -1.70 -6.87
CA ALA A 229 -18.22 -0.88 -6.02
C ALA A 229 -17.34 0.07 -6.84
N GLY A 230 -16.71 -0.43 -7.91
CA GLY A 230 -15.87 0.35 -8.80
C GLY A 230 -16.65 1.49 -9.46
N ASN A 231 -17.82 1.21 -10.02
CA ASN A 231 -18.65 2.26 -10.64
C ASN A 231 -19.12 3.28 -9.62
N HIS A 232 -19.49 2.84 -8.41
CA HIS A 232 -19.88 3.72 -7.32
C HIS A 232 -18.75 4.68 -6.93
N LEU A 233 -17.55 4.16 -6.63
CA LEU A 233 -16.36 4.96 -6.31
C LEU A 233 -15.97 5.92 -7.45
N LEU A 234 -16.12 5.48 -8.70
CA LEU A 234 -15.83 6.30 -9.87
C LEU A 234 -16.84 7.44 -10.08
N THR A 235 -18.01 7.41 -9.43
CA THR A 235 -18.90 8.59 -9.37
C THR A 235 -18.36 9.69 -8.47
N ILE A 236 -17.58 9.32 -7.45
CA ILE A 236 -16.93 10.26 -6.52
C ILE A 236 -15.66 10.81 -7.15
N ASN A 237 -14.80 9.94 -7.70
CA ASN A 237 -13.60 10.35 -8.40
C ASN A 237 -13.32 9.46 -9.61
N ARG A 238 -13.49 10.03 -10.81
CA ARG A 238 -13.29 9.33 -12.10
C ARG A 238 -11.83 8.96 -12.39
N ASN A 239 -10.89 9.35 -11.53
CA ASN A 239 -9.46 9.14 -11.73
C ASN A 239 -8.88 7.97 -10.93
N TRP A 240 -9.66 7.35 -10.04
CA TRP A 240 -9.18 6.20 -9.28
C TRP A 240 -9.07 4.93 -10.12
N LEU A 241 -7.96 4.23 -9.98
CA LEU A 241 -7.83 2.83 -10.39
C LEU A 241 -8.64 1.95 -9.45
N ILE A 242 -9.28 0.93 -10.02
CA ILE A 242 -10.05 -0.07 -9.29
C ILE A 242 -9.29 -1.38 -9.37
N PHE A 243 -8.69 -1.78 -8.25
CA PHE A 243 -7.96 -3.03 -8.14
C PHE A 243 -8.94 -4.14 -7.76
N VAL A 244 -8.97 -5.19 -8.58
CA VAL A 244 -9.87 -6.34 -8.42
C VAL A 244 -9.03 -7.58 -8.25
N GLU A 245 -8.94 -8.07 -7.01
CA GLU A 245 -8.28 -9.32 -6.69
C GLU A 245 -8.95 -10.52 -7.37
N GLY A 246 -8.18 -11.59 -7.59
CA GLY A 246 -8.73 -12.90 -7.91
C GLY A 246 -9.60 -13.46 -6.78
N TYR A 247 -10.37 -14.49 -7.09
CA TYR A 247 -11.05 -15.28 -6.06
C TYR A 247 -10.16 -16.45 -5.58
N HIS A 248 -10.57 -17.15 -4.52
CA HIS A 248 -9.75 -18.16 -3.84
C HIS A 248 -8.46 -17.59 -3.24
N SER A 249 -8.59 -16.54 -2.42
CA SER A 249 -7.44 -15.82 -1.86
C SER A 249 -6.54 -15.21 -2.94
N ALA A 250 -7.16 -14.52 -3.92
CA ALA A 250 -6.47 -13.83 -5.01
C ALA A 250 -5.57 -14.69 -5.90
N ASP A 251 -5.67 -16.02 -5.83
CA ASP A 251 -4.83 -16.96 -6.58
C ASP A 251 -5.40 -17.27 -7.99
N ASP A 252 -6.69 -16.98 -8.23
CA ASP A 252 -7.39 -17.37 -9.46
C ASP A 252 -8.03 -16.17 -10.18
N LEU A 253 -7.50 -15.88 -11.38
CA LEU A 253 -8.04 -14.93 -12.36
C LEU A 253 -8.32 -15.61 -13.72
N THR A 254 -8.47 -16.93 -13.75
CA THR A 254 -8.63 -17.73 -14.98
C THR A 254 -9.88 -17.35 -15.79
N HIS A 255 -10.92 -16.86 -15.12
CA HIS A 255 -12.20 -16.48 -15.75
C HIS A 255 -12.25 -15.03 -16.25
N VAL A 256 -11.19 -14.23 -16.09
CA VAL A 256 -11.15 -12.84 -16.58
C VAL A 256 -11.35 -12.76 -18.09
N SER A 257 -10.80 -13.67 -18.90
CA SER A 257 -11.03 -13.63 -20.36
C SER A 257 -12.47 -13.89 -20.77
N GLU A 258 -13.23 -14.63 -19.97
CA GLU A 258 -14.62 -15.00 -20.27
C GLU A 258 -15.59 -13.94 -19.73
N ARG A 259 -15.29 -13.42 -18.54
CA ARG A 259 -16.07 -12.38 -17.86
C ARG A 259 -15.12 -11.32 -17.30
N PRO A 260 -14.62 -10.38 -18.11
CA PRO A 260 -13.85 -9.26 -17.58
C PRO A 260 -14.77 -8.35 -16.79
N VAL A 261 -14.25 -7.72 -15.73
CA VAL A 261 -14.88 -6.58 -15.04
C VAL A 261 -14.97 -5.42 -16.03
N SER A 262 -16.16 -4.87 -16.22
CA SER A 262 -16.44 -3.75 -17.09
C SER A 262 -16.98 -2.58 -16.27
N LEU A 263 -16.22 -1.48 -16.22
CA LEU A 263 -16.59 -0.26 -15.50
C LEU A 263 -17.16 0.79 -16.46
N ASP A 264 -18.01 1.68 -15.94
CA ASP A 264 -18.61 2.77 -16.71
C ASP A 264 -17.58 3.83 -17.11
N VAL A 265 -16.53 4.00 -16.30
CA VAL A 265 -15.33 4.76 -16.68
C VAL A 265 -14.30 3.78 -17.23
N PRO A 266 -13.96 3.84 -18.53
CA PRO A 266 -13.01 2.92 -19.13
C PRO A 266 -11.61 3.14 -18.56
N ASN A 267 -10.73 2.15 -18.76
CA ASN A 267 -9.30 2.27 -18.47
C ASN A 267 -9.00 2.53 -16.98
N ARG A 268 -9.72 1.84 -16.10
CA ARG A 268 -9.57 1.93 -14.63
C ARG A 268 -9.33 0.61 -13.92
N VAL A 269 -9.62 -0.53 -14.56
CA VAL A 269 -9.46 -1.85 -13.93
C VAL A 269 -8.00 -2.29 -13.92
N VAL A 270 -7.50 -2.66 -12.75
CA VAL A 270 -6.25 -3.41 -12.55
C VAL A 270 -6.61 -4.73 -11.87
N TYR A 271 -6.21 -5.88 -12.43
CA TYR A 271 -6.41 -7.14 -11.73
C TYR A 271 -5.29 -7.38 -10.73
N SER A 272 -5.63 -7.94 -9.57
CA SER A 272 -4.66 -8.22 -8.51
C SER A 272 -4.56 -9.71 -8.21
N SER A 273 -3.35 -10.23 -8.05
CA SER A 273 -3.11 -11.62 -7.64
C SER A 273 -2.17 -11.69 -6.44
N HIS A 274 -2.41 -12.64 -5.53
CA HIS A 274 -1.51 -12.93 -4.42
C HIS A 274 -0.75 -14.21 -4.71
N VAL A 275 0.57 -14.15 -4.53
CA VAL A 275 1.44 -15.28 -4.89
C VAL A 275 2.33 -15.57 -3.72
N TYR A 276 1.95 -16.56 -2.91
CA TYR A 276 2.73 -17.07 -1.78
C TYR A 276 3.17 -18.51 -1.97
N LYS A 277 4.20 -18.96 -1.24
CA LYS A 277 4.72 -20.33 -1.32
C LYS A 277 3.66 -21.42 -1.19
N TRP A 278 2.69 -21.21 -0.29
CA TRP A 278 1.58 -22.13 0.00
C TRP A 278 0.41 -22.03 -0.98
N GLY A 279 0.45 -21.08 -1.92
CA GLY A 279 -0.55 -20.94 -2.97
C GLY A 279 -0.52 -22.09 -3.99
N GLY A 280 -1.40 -22.02 -4.99
CA GLY A 280 -1.64 -23.09 -5.94
C GLY A 280 -2.66 -24.10 -5.42
N TRP A 281 -3.67 -23.60 -4.71
CA TRP A 281 -4.75 -24.42 -4.15
C TRP A 281 -5.46 -25.20 -5.26
N GLY A 282 -5.84 -26.45 -4.97
CA GLY A 282 -6.48 -27.34 -5.95
C GLY A 282 -5.51 -28.03 -6.92
N ALA A 283 -4.20 -27.80 -6.83
CA ALA A 283 -3.20 -28.50 -7.63
C ALA A 283 -2.38 -29.52 -6.82
N LEU A 284 -1.73 -30.46 -7.53
CA LEU A 284 -0.90 -31.52 -6.91
C LEU A 284 0.28 -31.00 -6.07
N LYS A 285 0.77 -29.78 -6.36
CA LYS A 285 1.91 -29.17 -5.67
C LYS A 285 1.64 -27.68 -5.42
N MET A 286 1.84 -27.25 -4.18
CA MET A 286 1.94 -25.83 -3.84
C MET A 286 3.17 -25.21 -4.52
N TYR A 287 3.19 -23.89 -4.66
CA TYR A 287 4.25 -23.17 -5.38
C TYR A 287 5.66 -23.44 -4.86
N GLY A 288 5.86 -23.59 -3.54
CA GLY A 288 7.14 -23.96 -2.92
C GLY A 288 7.75 -25.29 -3.36
N HIS A 289 6.95 -26.15 -3.99
CA HIS A 289 7.35 -27.49 -4.42
C HIS A 289 7.39 -27.63 -5.94
N ARG A 290 7.20 -26.53 -6.69
CA ARG A 290 7.19 -26.54 -8.15
C ARG A 290 8.56 -26.23 -8.73
N SER A 291 8.87 -26.88 -9.85
CA SER A 291 9.97 -26.48 -10.72
C SER A 291 9.58 -25.24 -11.53
N TRP A 292 10.57 -24.55 -12.11
CA TRP A 292 10.34 -23.38 -12.96
C TRP A 292 9.28 -23.61 -14.06
N PRO A 293 9.32 -24.68 -14.88
CA PRO A 293 8.29 -24.89 -15.90
C PRO A 293 6.88 -25.08 -15.32
N SER A 294 6.76 -25.78 -14.19
CA SER A 294 5.48 -26.03 -13.54
C SER A 294 4.89 -24.78 -12.88
N PHE A 295 5.76 -23.96 -12.28
CA PHE A 295 5.38 -22.68 -11.67
C PHE A 295 4.96 -21.67 -12.74
N ARG A 296 5.81 -21.47 -13.77
CA ARG A 296 5.51 -20.60 -14.90
C ARG A 296 4.17 -20.95 -15.53
N SER A 297 3.96 -22.24 -15.83
CA SER A 297 2.70 -22.71 -16.42
C SER A 297 1.49 -22.45 -15.52
N ALA A 298 1.66 -22.41 -14.20
CA ALA A 298 0.59 -22.04 -13.28
C ALA A 298 0.28 -20.55 -13.37
N MET A 299 1.30 -19.70 -13.26
CA MET A 299 1.14 -18.25 -13.33
C MET A 299 0.57 -17.80 -14.69
N ASP A 300 1.10 -18.35 -15.80
CA ASP A 300 0.62 -18.07 -17.16
C ASP A 300 -0.87 -18.40 -17.29
N ARG A 301 -1.34 -19.51 -16.70
CA ARG A 301 -2.75 -19.89 -16.69
C ARG A 301 -3.60 -19.01 -15.78
N GLN A 302 -3.13 -18.71 -14.56
CA GLN A 302 -3.93 -18.00 -13.58
C GLN A 302 -4.13 -16.54 -13.94
N TRP A 303 -3.09 -15.86 -14.39
CA TRP A 303 -3.16 -14.42 -14.67
C TRP A 303 -2.19 -13.93 -15.75
N GLY A 304 -1.09 -14.64 -16.04
CA GLY A 304 -0.08 -14.19 -17.00
C GLY A 304 -0.64 -13.98 -18.42
N TYR A 305 -1.65 -14.77 -18.81
CA TYR A 305 -2.36 -14.60 -20.08
C TYR A 305 -3.06 -13.24 -20.20
N ILE A 306 -3.46 -12.59 -19.09
CA ILE A 306 -4.09 -11.26 -19.07
C ILE A 306 -3.10 -10.22 -19.60
N LEU A 307 -1.85 -10.32 -19.14
CA LEU A 307 -0.75 -9.48 -19.61
C LEU A 307 -0.39 -9.78 -21.07
N GLU A 308 -0.23 -11.06 -21.41
CA GLU A 308 0.16 -11.50 -22.77
C GLU A 308 -0.85 -11.05 -23.84
N ARG A 309 -2.15 -11.10 -23.50
CA ARG A 309 -3.24 -10.72 -24.42
C ARG A 309 -3.61 -9.25 -24.32
N HIS A 310 -2.90 -8.44 -23.54
CA HIS A 310 -3.17 -7.02 -23.33
C HIS A 310 -4.61 -6.74 -22.84
N ILE A 311 -5.19 -7.62 -22.02
CA ILE A 311 -6.56 -7.47 -21.51
C ILE A 311 -6.65 -6.34 -20.50
N ALA A 312 -5.73 -6.32 -19.54
CA ALA A 312 -5.64 -5.31 -18.47
C ALA A 312 -4.26 -5.44 -17.78
N PRO A 313 -3.84 -4.45 -16.98
CA PRO A 313 -2.70 -4.62 -16.09
C PRO A 313 -2.99 -5.66 -15.02
N VAL A 314 -1.93 -6.37 -14.61
CA VAL A 314 -1.93 -7.22 -13.43
C VAL A 314 -0.95 -6.63 -12.43
N TRP A 315 -1.35 -6.62 -11.16
CA TRP A 315 -0.54 -6.24 -10.02
C TRP A 315 -0.47 -7.42 -9.05
N VAL A 316 0.74 -7.83 -8.67
CA VAL A 316 0.88 -8.87 -7.62
C VAL A 316 0.74 -8.17 -6.26
N GLY A 317 -0.51 -8.04 -5.77
CA GLY A 317 -0.89 -7.25 -4.59
C GLY A 317 -0.33 -7.76 -3.25
N GLU A 318 0.04 -9.04 -3.21
CA GLU A 318 0.83 -9.60 -2.12
C GLU A 318 1.78 -10.70 -2.60
N MET A 319 3.01 -10.62 -2.10
CA MET A 319 4.02 -11.65 -2.21
C MET A 319 5.09 -11.44 -1.15
N GLY A 320 5.77 -12.51 -0.75
CA GLY A 320 6.88 -12.40 0.18
C GLY A 320 7.51 -13.72 0.55
N THR A 321 8.62 -13.63 1.26
CA THR A 321 9.38 -14.77 1.79
C THR A 321 10.02 -14.34 3.11
N PRO A 322 10.16 -15.24 4.11
CA PRO A 322 10.77 -14.89 5.38
C PRO A 322 12.26 -14.54 5.24
N ALA A 323 12.77 -13.73 6.19
CA ALA A 323 14.18 -13.34 6.27
C ALA A 323 15.11 -14.55 6.44
N GLU A 324 14.62 -15.57 7.13
CA GLU A 324 15.28 -16.86 7.33
C GLU A 324 14.51 -17.94 6.54
N PRO A 325 14.77 -18.09 5.23
CA PRO A 325 13.99 -18.99 4.38
C PRO A 325 14.38 -20.47 4.58
N SER A 326 13.37 -21.35 4.59
CA SER A 326 13.64 -22.76 4.31
C SER A 326 14.07 -22.95 2.85
N THR A 327 14.58 -24.14 2.51
CA THR A 327 14.90 -24.49 1.11
C THR A 327 13.73 -24.26 0.16
N HIS A 328 12.50 -24.56 0.58
CA HIS A 328 11.31 -24.34 -0.23
C HIS A 328 10.96 -22.85 -0.37
N ASP A 329 11.18 -22.04 0.67
CA ASP A 329 10.98 -20.59 0.60
C ASP A 329 11.96 -19.97 -0.40
N ALA A 330 13.24 -20.35 -0.32
CA ALA A 330 14.27 -19.86 -1.23
C ALA A 330 14.00 -20.24 -2.69
N VAL A 331 13.62 -21.50 -2.94
CA VAL A 331 13.29 -21.97 -4.30
C VAL A 331 12.10 -21.23 -4.87
N TYR A 332 11.02 -21.10 -4.11
CA TYR A 332 9.84 -20.36 -4.55
C TYR A 332 10.16 -18.89 -4.81
N TRP A 333 10.92 -18.23 -3.93
CA TRP A 333 11.27 -16.82 -4.07
C TRP A 333 12.07 -16.57 -5.35
N GLN A 334 13.11 -17.37 -5.60
CA GLN A 334 13.92 -17.24 -6.83
C GLN A 334 13.10 -17.45 -8.10
N ILE A 335 12.19 -18.43 -8.09
CA ILE A 335 11.30 -18.73 -9.21
C ILE A 335 10.28 -17.61 -9.42
N LEU A 336 9.69 -17.07 -8.35
CA LEU A 336 8.75 -15.95 -8.41
C LEU A 336 9.43 -14.70 -8.95
N VAL A 337 10.54 -14.26 -8.34
CA VAL A 337 11.30 -13.08 -8.79
C VAL A 337 11.70 -13.20 -10.27
N ARG A 338 12.14 -14.39 -10.70
CA ARG A 338 12.39 -14.67 -12.12
C ARG A 338 11.16 -14.47 -12.99
N TYR A 339 9.99 -14.91 -12.55
CA TYR A 339 8.74 -14.74 -13.28
C TYR A 339 8.27 -13.28 -13.32
N LEU A 340 8.36 -12.55 -12.21
CA LEU A 340 8.03 -11.13 -12.15
C LEU A 340 8.94 -10.30 -13.07
N LYS A 341 10.25 -10.65 -13.12
CA LYS A 341 11.19 -10.04 -14.07
C LYS A 341 10.86 -10.38 -15.52
N TYR A 342 10.53 -11.64 -15.79
CA TYR A 342 10.18 -12.11 -17.15
C TYR A 342 8.91 -11.43 -17.69
N THR A 343 7.90 -11.28 -16.83
CA THR A 343 6.63 -10.68 -17.22
C THR A 343 6.65 -9.17 -17.11
N ASP A 344 7.56 -8.59 -16.35
CA ASP A 344 7.60 -7.16 -16.03
C ASP A 344 6.27 -6.65 -15.44
N VAL A 345 5.73 -7.44 -14.51
CA VAL A 345 4.49 -7.15 -13.80
C VAL A 345 4.75 -6.21 -12.62
N ASP A 346 3.72 -5.47 -12.22
CA ASP A 346 3.73 -4.61 -11.04
C ASP A 346 3.55 -5.46 -9.78
N PHE A 347 4.00 -4.99 -8.61
CA PHE A 347 3.98 -5.83 -7.41
C PHE A 347 3.84 -5.03 -6.10
N ALA A 348 3.50 -5.74 -5.03
CA ALA A 348 3.47 -5.27 -3.67
C ALA A 348 4.07 -6.31 -2.71
N TYR A 349 5.16 -5.95 -2.04
CA TYR A 349 5.79 -6.85 -1.07
C TYR A 349 5.03 -6.85 0.27
N TRP A 350 4.78 -8.02 0.82
CA TRP A 350 4.31 -8.19 2.20
C TRP A 350 5.51 -8.58 3.09
N ALA A 351 5.93 -7.76 4.05
CA ALA A 351 5.42 -6.42 4.43
C ALA A 351 6.55 -5.54 5.01
N ILE A 352 6.25 -4.27 5.29
CA ILE A 352 7.20 -3.36 5.97
C ILE A 352 7.25 -3.54 7.49
N ASN A 353 6.14 -3.98 8.10
CA ASN A 353 5.98 -4.04 9.53
C ASN A 353 6.94 -5.08 10.17
N PRO A 354 7.69 -4.74 11.23
CA PRO A 354 8.55 -5.68 11.95
C PRO A 354 7.79 -6.57 12.94
N ARG A 355 6.59 -6.15 13.35
CA ARG A 355 5.78 -6.80 14.38
C ARG A 355 4.32 -6.92 13.95
N LYS A 356 3.71 -8.05 14.30
CA LYS A 356 2.28 -8.29 14.19
C LYS A 356 1.58 -7.73 15.44
N PRO A 357 0.50 -6.95 15.31
CA PRO A 357 -0.26 -6.44 16.45
C PRO A 357 -0.69 -7.56 17.40
N HIS A 358 -1.13 -8.70 16.84
CA HIS A 358 -1.46 -9.86 17.64
C HIS A 358 -0.23 -10.39 18.39
N ARG A 359 -0.26 -10.29 19.72
CA ARG A 359 0.78 -10.78 20.66
C ARG A 359 2.17 -10.17 20.46
N ASN A 360 2.30 -9.10 19.67
CA ASN A 360 3.57 -8.47 19.35
C ASN A 360 4.61 -9.46 18.78
N GLU A 361 4.14 -10.44 18.00
CA GLU A 361 4.99 -11.47 17.39
C GLU A 361 5.88 -10.85 16.30
N SER A 362 7.09 -11.39 16.13
CA SER A 362 7.98 -10.98 15.05
C SER A 362 7.37 -11.29 13.68
N GLU A 363 7.38 -10.32 12.78
CA GLU A 363 7.03 -10.51 11.38
C GLU A 363 8.26 -11.01 10.62
N SER A 364 8.30 -12.31 10.31
CA SER A 364 9.43 -12.91 9.62
C SER A 364 9.58 -12.38 8.19
N TYR A 365 8.53 -11.81 7.62
CA TYR A 365 8.51 -11.23 6.28
C TYR A 365 9.00 -9.76 6.27
N SER A 366 9.19 -9.13 7.43
CA SER A 366 9.57 -7.72 7.54
C SER A 366 10.86 -7.40 6.79
N LEU A 367 10.88 -6.27 6.09
CA LEU A 367 12.13 -5.65 5.58
C LEU A 367 12.82 -4.74 6.61
N LEU A 368 12.16 -4.46 7.74
CA LEU A 368 12.66 -3.59 8.79
C LEU A 368 13.01 -4.35 10.08
N ASN A 369 13.83 -3.71 10.90
CA ASN A 369 14.08 -4.05 12.29
C ASN A 369 12.96 -3.47 13.18
N ASP A 370 12.93 -3.87 14.47
CA ASP A 370 11.92 -3.40 15.43
C ASP A 370 11.92 -1.89 15.65
N ASP A 371 13.04 -1.22 15.40
CA ASP A 371 13.18 0.24 15.46
C ASP A 371 12.77 0.94 14.15
N TRP A 372 12.14 0.21 13.23
CA TRP A 372 11.72 0.65 11.89
C TRP A 372 12.84 1.18 10.99
N THR A 373 14.08 0.73 11.23
CA THR A 373 15.19 0.93 10.30
C THR A 373 15.32 -0.24 9.31
N PRO A 374 15.85 -0.01 8.09
CA PRO A 374 16.12 -1.07 7.13
C PRO A 374 17.02 -2.17 7.70
N ARG A 375 16.76 -3.42 7.29
CA ARG A 375 17.66 -4.55 7.56
C ARG A 375 18.92 -4.45 6.71
N ASP A 376 20.08 -4.51 7.34
CA ASP A 376 21.36 -4.52 6.65
C ASP A 376 21.52 -5.78 5.79
N GLY A 377 21.87 -5.61 4.52
CA GLY A 377 22.23 -6.72 3.63
C GLY A 377 21.07 -7.65 3.25
N ASP A 378 19.81 -7.22 3.39
CA ASP A 378 18.65 -8.07 3.09
C ASP A 378 18.60 -8.45 1.60
N ALA A 379 18.82 -9.74 1.30
CA ALA A 379 18.81 -10.26 -0.06
C ALA A 379 17.46 -10.09 -0.76
N ARG A 380 16.35 -10.14 -0.01
CA ARG A 380 15.00 -9.97 -0.56
C ARG A 380 14.82 -8.54 -1.07
N LEU A 381 15.29 -7.55 -0.29
CA LEU A 381 15.28 -6.15 -0.72
C LEU A 381 16.12 -5.94 -1.99
N GLN A 382 17.29 -6.58 -2.09
CA GLN A 382 18.13 -6.48 -3.31
C GLN A 382 17.41 -7.03 -4.55
N ASP A 383 16.72 -8.17 -4.42
CA ASP A 383 15.90 -8.74 -5.48
C ASP A 383 14.74 -7.79 -5.89
N LEU A 384 14.04 -7.23 -4.89
CA LEU A 384 12.96 -6.27 -5.12
C LEU A 384 13.46 -5.01 -5.83
N GLN A 385 14.59 -4.46 -5.40
CA GLN A 385 15.20 -3.30 -6.04
C GLN A 385 15.67 -3.61 -7.47
N ALA A 386 16.09 -4.84 -7.75
CA ALA A 386 16.37 -5.27 -9.12
C ALA A 386 15.09 -5.32 -9.99
N LEU A 387 13.93 -5.67 -9.42
CA LEU A 387 12.64 -5.56 -10.12
C LEU A 387 12.24 -4.09 -10.36
N MET A 388 12.55 -3.19 -9.41
CA MET A 388 12.27 -1.75 -9.53
C MET A 388 13.08 -1.09 -10.65
N ARG A 389 14.38 -1.43 -10.76
CA ARG A 389 15.32 -0.81 -11.72
C ARG A 389 15.11 -1.20 -13.17
N ASN A 390 14.45 -2.32 -13.47
CA ASN A 390 14.25 -2.79 -14.85
C ASN A 390 13.31 -1.87 -15.68
N TYR A 391 12.97 -0.67 -15.18
CA TYR A 391 12.14 0.32 -15.85
C TYR A 391 12.89 1.59 -16.27
N ASP A 392 14.16 1.78 -15.86
CA ASP A 392 15.00 2.75 -16.57
C ASP A 392 15.40 2.11 -17.89
N GLY A 393 14.94 2.69 -18.99
CA GLY A 393 15.33 2.30 -20.33
C GLY A 393 16.85 2.17 -20.40
N PHE A 394 17.34 0.93 -20.47
CA PHE A 394 18.71 0.62 -20.84
C PHE A 394 18.91 1.11 -22.28
N ARG A 395 19.25 2.39 -22.39
CA ARG A 395 20.21 2.85 -23.39
C ARG A 395 21.51 2.10 -23.09
N GLU A 396 21.68 0.95 -23.73
CA GLU A 396 23.03 0.49 -24.01
C GLU A 396 23.66 1.52 -24.97
N THR A 397 24.57 2.32 -24.44
CA THR A 397 25.66 2.86 -25.23
C THR A 397 26.90 2.91 -24.33
N LEU A 398 27.82 2.02 -24.69
CA LEU A 398 29.22 1.85 -24.24
C LEU A 398 29.45 0.99 -22.99
#